data_AF-A0A1I5R0J8-F1
#
_entry.id   AF-A0A1I5R0J8-F1
#
_cell.length_a   1.000
_cell.length_b   1.000
_cell.length_c   1.000
_cell.angle_alpha   90.00
_cell.angle_beta   90.00
_cell.angle_gamma   90.00
#
_symmetry.space_group_name_H-M   'P 1'
#
loop_
_entity.id
_entity.type
_entity.pdbx_description
1 polymer ?
#
loop_
_entity_poly.entity_id
_entity_poly.type
_entity_poly.pdbx_seq_one_letter_code
_entity_poly.pdbx_strand_id
1 'polypeptide(L)'
;MYNVLAKLRVGEAIEGKEKKAYEDGLVGLLKDIHDRIDAEVARAYGWPVELSENDILMNLVALNHERAEEEARGHVRWLRPDYQNPDGRAAETRQGKLEIAAATKAGKAPWPKTLPAQISAVREVLEDLGEADAETVARTFMRGRATTVAPLLETLAGLGMAEVIEEGRYAV
;
A
#
# COMPACT_ATOMS: atom_id res chain seq x y z
N MET A 1 11.53 -16.20 3.24
CA MET A 1 10.56 -16.94 4.08
C MET A 1 9.12 -16.75 3.58
N TYR A 2 8.51 -15.56 3.70
CA TYR A 2 7.10 -15.36 3.31
C TYR A 2 6.78 -15.64 1.83
N ASN A 3 7.66 -15.30 0.89
CA ASN A 3 7.48 -15.65 -0.52
C ASN A 3 7.43 -17.18 -0.73
N VAL A 4 8.26 -17.93 0.00
CA VAL A 4 8.29 -19.40 -0.06
C VAL A 4 7.04 -20.00 0.60
N LEU A 5 6.53 -19.38 1.67
CA LEU A 5 5.25 -19.76 2.29
C LEU A 5 4.07 -19.53 1.34
N ALA A 6 4.05 -18.41 0.61
CA ALA A 6 3.02 -18.12 -0.38
C ALA A 6 3.04 -19.17 -1.50
N LYS A 7 4.22 -19.49 -2.04
CA LYS A 7 4.41 -20.58 -3.02
C LYS A 7 3.91 -21.92 -2.49
N LEU A 8 4.25 -22.25 -1.25
CA LEU A 8 3.79 -23.49 -0.59
C LEU A 8 2.26 -23.55 -0.47
N ARG A 9 1.59 -22.42 -0.19
CA ARG A 9 0.13 -22.34 -0.09
C ARG A 9 -0.57 -22.54 -1.43
N VAL A 10 0.03 -22.06 -2.52
CA VAL A 10 -0.52 -22.19 -3.89
C VAL A 10 -0.08 -23.51 -4.56
N GLY A 11 0.83 -24.27 -3.94
CA GLY A 11 1.32 -25.55 -4.46
C GLY A 11 2.39 -25.40 -5.56
N GLU A 12 3.06 -24.25 -5.63
CA GLU A 12 4.16 -24.04 -6.57
C GLU A 12 5.41 -24.84 -6.18
N ALA A 13 6.23 -25.19 -7.18
CA ALA A 13 7.48 -25.89 -6.97
C ALA A 13 8.50 -25.01 -6.20
N ILE A 14 9.10 -25.57 -5.15
CA ILE A 14 10.10 -24.91 -4.31
C ILE A 14 11.47 -25.55 -4.58
N GLU A 15 12.35 -24.82 -5.26
CA GLU A 15 13.63 -25.36 -5.73
C GLU A 15 14.83 -24.45 -5.42
N GLY A 16 16.03 -25.01 -5.49
CA GLY A 16 17.29 -24.28 -5.35
C GLY A 16 17.38 -23.45 -4.07
N LYS A 17 17.60 -22.13 -4.21
CA LYS A 17 17.71 -21.20 -3.07
C LYS A 17 16.43 -21.12 -2.24
N GLU A 18 15.26 -21.36 -2.84
CA GLU A 18 13.98 -21.35 -2.14
C GLU A 18 13.80 -22.58 -1.25
N LYS A 19 14.32 -23.74 -1.68
CA LYS A 19 14.34 -24.95 -0.86
C LYS A 19 15.21 -24.78 0.39
N LYS A 20 16.38 -24.14 0.24
CA LYS A 20 17.20 -23.79 1.40
C LYS A 20 16.45 -22.86 2.38
N ALA A 21 15.77 -21.85 1.85
CA ALA A 21 14.95 -20.95 2.66
C ALA A 21 13.72 -21.65 3.29
N TYR A 22 13.19 -22.70 2.66
CA TYR A 22 12.13 -23.55 3.21
C TYR A 22 12.61 -24.32 4.43
N GLU A 23 13.79 -24.94 4.33
CA GLU A 23 14.41 -25.74 5.38
C GLU A 23 14.89 -24.87 6.55
N ASP A 24 15.71 -23.85 6.27
CA ASP A 24 16.26 -22.93 7.27
C ASP A 24 15.14 -22.16 8.01
N GLY A 25 14.07 -21.81 7.29
CA GLY A 25 12.92 -21.09 7.82
C GLY A 25 11.83 -21.98 8.40
N LEU A 26 11.99 -23.31 8.38
CA LEU A 26 10.98 -24.29 8.81
C LEU A 26 9.58 -23.98 8.26
N VAL A 27 9.49 -23.63 6.98
CA VAL A 27 8.29 -23.02 6.38
C VAL A 27 7.07 -23.94 6.44
N GLY A 28 7.27 -25.26 6.43
CA GLY A 28 6.19 -26.23 6.64
C GLY A 28 5.57 -26.17 8.05
N LEU A 29 6.39 -26.03 9.09
CA LEU A 29 5.91 -25.86 10.47
C LEU A 29 5.23 -24.50 10.64
N LEU A 30 5.80 -23.44 10.04
CA LEU A 30 5.19 -22.11 10.03
C LEU A 30 3.78 -22.16 9.41
N LYS A 31 3.63 -22.86 8.28
CA LYS A 31 2.31 -23.06 7.64
C LYS A 31 1.34 -23.77 8.57
N ASP A 32 1.74 -24.88 9.18
CA ASP A 32 0.87 -25.62 10.12
C ASP A 32 0.39 -24.75 11.28
N ILE A 33 1.31 -23.99 11.89
CA ILE A 33 0.98 -23.07 12.99
C ILE A 33 0.01 -21.98 12.52
N HIS A 34 0.24 -21.39 11.34
CA HIS A 34 -0.66 -20.38 10.79
C HIS A 34 -2.05 -20.95 10.53
N ASP A 35 -2.15 -22.10 9.86
CA ASP A 35 -3.43 -22.71 9.54
C ASP A 35 -4.21 -23.08 10.82
N ARG A 36 -3.51 -23.53 11.87
CA ARG A 36 -4.11 -23.78 13.18
C ARG A 36 -4.61 -22.49 13.84
N ILE A 37 -3.83 -21.41 13.80
CA ILE A 37 -4.25 -20.11 14.34
C ILE A 37 -5.47 -19.61 13.58
N ASP A 38 -5.44 -19.65 12.24
CA ASP A 38 -6.54 -19.19 11.38
C ASP A 38 -7.83 -19.96 11.69
N ALA A 39 -7.75 -21.28 11.89
CA ALA A 39 -8.90 -22.11 12.28
C ALA A 39 -9.43 -21.79 13.70
N GLU A 40 -8.55 -21.52 14.67
CA GLU A 40 -8.97 -21.11 16.02
C GLU A 40 -9.59 -19.71 16.02
N VAL A 41 -9.05 -18.79 15.22
CA VAL A 41 -9.60 -17.43 15.04
C VAL A 41 -10.99 -17.53 14.43
N ALA A 42 -11.15 -18.27 13.33
CA ALA A 42 -12.45 -18.48 12.70
C ALA A 42 -13.47 -19.04 13.72
N ARG A 43 -13.08 -20.06 14.50
CA ARG A 43 -13.93 -20.63 15.55
C ARG A 43 -14.29 -19.62 16.64
N ALA A 44 -13.35 -18.79 17.09
CA ALA A 44 -13.59 -17.77 18.11
C ALA A 44 -14.60 -16.70 17.64
N TYR A 45 -14.59 -16.37 16.35
CA TYR A 45 -15.57 -15.48 15.74
C TYR A 45 -16.86 -16.20 15.27
N GLY A 46 -16.95 -17.53 15.42
CA GLY A 46 -18.09 -18.33 14.94
C GLY A 46 -18.18 -18.43 13.42
N TRP A 47 -17.06 -18.23 12.72
CA TRP A 47 -16.94 -18.23 11.27
C TRP A 47 -16.50 -19.62 10.76
N PRO A 48 -16.95 -20.05 9.56
CA PRO A 48 -16.36 -21.20 8.88
C PRO A 48 -14.83 -21.08 8.72
N VAL A 49 -14.10 -22.20 8.68
CA VAL A 49 -12.63 -22.16 8.57
C VAL A 49 -12.19 -21.83 7.13
N GLU A 50 -13.03 -22.18 6.16
CA GLU A 50 -12.77 -22.06 4.73
C GLU A 50 -13.39 -20.80 4.10
N LEU A 51 -13.57 -19.72 4.87
CA LEU A 51 -14.02 -18.45 4.27
C LEU A 51 -13.00 -17.95 3.24
N SER A 52 -13.52 -17.34 2.18
CA SER A 52 -12.69 -16.58 1.25
C SER A 52 -12.14 -15.31 1.91
N GLU A 53 -11.00 -14.82 1.44
CA GLU A 53 -10.40 -13.56 1.93
C GLU A 53 -11.37 -12.38 1.82
N ASN A 54 -12.18 -12.34 0.75
CA ASN A 54 -13.17 -11.29 0.56
C ASN A 54 -14.30 -11.36 1.59
N ASP A 55 -14.79 -12.57 1.91
CA ASP A 55 -15.84 -12.74 2.91
C ASP A 55 -15.33 -12.44 4.33
N ILE A 56 -14.08 -12.80 4.63
CA ILE A 56 -13.39 -12.40 5.87
C ILE A 56 -13.35 -10.87 5.96
N LEU A 57 -12.95 -10.20 4.88
CA LEU A 57 -12.90 -8.74 4.83
C LEU A 57 -14.28 -8.12 5.08
N MET A 58 -15.32 -8.64 4.43
CA MET A 58 -16.70 -8.14 4.61
C MET A 58 -17.18 -8.32 6.06
N ASN A 59 -16.91 -9.47 6.67
CA ASN A 59 -17.28 -9.71 8.07
C ASN A 59 -16.50 -8.79 9.03
N LEU A 60 -15.21 -8.53 8.77
CA LEU A 60 -14.43 -7.58 9.56
C LEU A 60 -14.94 -6.15 9.44
N VAL A 61 -15.34 -5.73 8.24
CA VAL A 61 -15.96 -4.40 8.03
C VAL A 61 -17.28 -4.29 8.78
N ALA A 62 -18.13 -5.33 8.74
CA ALA A 62 -19.37 -5.36 9.52
C ALA A 62 -19.11 -5.22 11.03
N LEU A 63 -18.16 -6.00 11.58
CA LEU A 63 -17.75 -5.90 12.98
C LEU A 63 -17.16 -4.53 13.33
N ASN A 64 -16.49 -3.87 12.39
CA ASN A 64 -15.97 -2.53 12.59
C ASN A 64 -17.09 -1.50 12.70
N HIS A 65 -18.12 -1.58 11.84
CA HIS A 65 -19.30 -0.73 11.92
C HIS A 65 -20.03 -0.90 13.26
N GLU A 66 -20.24 -2.14 13.71
CA GLU A 66 -20.85 -2.41 15.02
C GLU A 66 -20.05 -1.78 16.17
N ARG A 67 -18.72 -1.93 16.17
CA ARG A 67 -17.86 -1.31 17.17
C ARG A 67 -17.89 0.21 17.11
N ALA A 68 -17.89 0.79 15.91
CA ALA A 68 -18.00 2.23 15.73
C ALA A 68 -19.32 2.77 16.33
N GLU A 69 -20.43 2.05 16.19
CA GLU A 69 -21.72 2.40 16.79
C GLU A 69 -21.74 2.20 18.31
N GLU A 70 -21.08 1.18 18.85
CA GLU A 70 -20.89 0.99 20.29
C GLU A 70 -20.07 2.15 20.89
N GLU A 71 -18.96 2.52 20.25
CA GLU A 71 -18.08 3.59 20.69
C GLU A 71 -18.74 4.97 20.59
N ALA A 72 -19.54 5.21 19.54
CA ALA A 72 -20.34 6.44 19.42
C ALA A 72 -21.37 6.58 20.55
N ARG A 73 -21.85 5.45 21.11
CA ARG A 73 -22.69 5.41 22.31
C ARG A 73 -21.87 5.45 23.62
N GLY A 74 -20.56 5.59 23.54
CA GLY A 74 -19.64 5.63 24.68
C GLY A 74 -19.27 4.24 25.24
N HIS A 75 -19.63 3.16 24.56
CA HIS A 75 -19.31 1.79 24.97
C HIS A 75 -18.05 1.31 24.23
N VAL A 76 -16.95 1.13 24.96
CA VAL A 76 -15.70 0.58 24.41
C VAL A 76 -15.40 -0.78 25.02
N ARG A 77 -15.23 -1.79 24.17
CA ARG A 77 -14.88 -3.16 24.57
C ARG A 77 -13.37 -3.34 24.63
N TRP A 78 -12.80 -3.10 25.80
CA TRP A 78 -11.38 -3.35 26.06
C TRP A 78 -11.09 -4.84 26.18
N LEU A 79 -10.16 -5.35 25.38
CA LEU A 79 -9.67 -6.73 25.47
C LEU A 79 -8.89 -6.97 26.76
N ARG A 80 -8.17 -5.93 27.22
CA ARG A 80 -7.34 -5.91 28.43
C ARG A 80 -7.58 -4.60 29.17
N PRO A 81 -8.72 -4.45 29.89
CA PRO A 81 -9.10 -3.19 30.54
C PRO A 81 -7.99 -2.63 31.42
N ASP A 82 -7.34 -3.46 32.24
CA ASP A 82 -6.28 -3.05 33.16
C ASP A 82 -5.02 -2.48 32.48
N TYR A 83 -4.82 -2.77 31.20
CA TYR A 83 -3.70 -2.24 30.40
C TYR A 83 -4.14 -1.13 29.45
N GLN A 84 -5.31 -1.28 28.83
CA GLN A 84 -5.80 -0.38 27.78
C GLN A 84 -6.55 0.83 28.35
N ASN A 85 -7.17 0.69 29.52
CA ASN A 85 -7.84 1.75 30.23
C ASN A 85 -7.68 1.60 31.76
N PRO A 86 -6.43 1.69 32.26
CA PRO A 86 -6.15 1.51 33.69
C PRO A 86 -6.88 2.52 34.58
N ASP A 87 -7.16 3.73 34.05
CA ASP A 87 -7.82 4.81 34.77
C ASP A 87 -9.36 4.80 34.63
N GLY A 88 -9.93 3.83 33.89
CA GLY A 88 -11.37 3.69 33.70
C GLY A 88 -12.06 4.90 33.03
N ARG A 89 -11.31 5.75 32.33
CA ARG A 89 -11.86 6.94 31.68
C ARG A 89 -12.78 6.51 30.55
N ALA A 90 -13.93 7.17 30.43
CA ALA A 90 -14.78 7.03 29.26
C ALA A 90 -13.95 7.40 28.03
N ALA A 91 -13.95 6.54 27.01
CA ALA A 91 -13.20 6.83 25.80
C ALA A 91 -13.81 8.07 25.15
N GLU A 92 -13.04 9.15 25.06
CA GLU A 92 -13.37 10.25 24.16
C GLU A 92 -13.40 9.69 22.75
N THR A 93 -14.51 9.89 22.05
CA THR A 93 -14.75 9.43 20.67
C THR A 93 -13.74 10.10 19.73
N ARG A 94 -12.52 9.58 19.68
CA ARG A 94 -11.54 9.88 18.65
C ARG A 94 -11.63 8.77 17.62
N GLN A 95 -12.71 8.78 16.85
CA GLN A 95 -12.65 8.18 15.52
C GLN A 95 -11.60 8.98 14.75
N GLY A 96 -10.35 8.53 14.83
CA GLY A 96 -9.35 8.86 13.83
C GLY A 96 -9.90 8.34 12.53
N LYS A 97 -10.48 9.25 11.74
CA LYS A 97 -10.92 8.97 10.39
C LYS A 97 -9.68 8.48 9.66
N LEU A 98 -9.50 7.17 9.57
CA LEU A 98 -8.60 6.56 8.60
C LEU A 98 -9.29 6.81 7.27
N GLU A 99 -9.12 8.03 6.77
CA GLU A 99 -9.26 8.29 5.36
C GLU A 99 -8.21 7.40 4.71
N ILE A 100 -8.62 6.19 4.33
CA ILE A 100 -8.04 5.55 3.16
C ILE A 100 -8.29 6.61 2.10
N ALA A 101 -7.29 7.43 1.84
CA ALA A 101 -7.26 8.30 0.70
C ALA A 101 -7.33 7.33 -0.48
N ALA A 102 -8.55 7.01 -0.91
CA ALA A 102 -8.81 6.47 -2.21
C ALA A 102 -8.11 7.46 -3.11
N ALA A 103 -6.93 7.07 -3.63
CA ALA A 103 -5.96 7.97 -4.25
C ALA A 103 -6.76 8.98 -5.05
N THR A 104 -6.92 10.17 -4.47
CA THR A 104 -7.70 11.21 -5.09
C THR A 104 -6.92 11.40 -6.37
N LYS A 105 -7.52 11.09 -7.51
CA LYS A 105 -6.95 11.46 -8.80
C LYS A 105 -6.82 12.97 -8.69
N ALA A 106 -5.66 13.44 -8.22
CA ALA A 106 -5.31 14.84 -8.21
C ALA A 106 -5.60 15.26 -9.64
N GLY A 107 -6.56 16.18 -9.79
CA GLY A 107 -6.94 16.68 -11.10
C GLY A 107 -5.64 17.04 -11.78
N LYS A 108 -5.34 16.40 -12.91
CA LYS A 108 -4.09 16.55 -13.65
C LYS A 108 -3.71 18.04 -13.66
N ALA A 109 -2.48 18.38 -13.31
CA ALA A 109 -2.09 19.78 -13.27
C ALA A 109 -2.18 20.39 -14.68
N PRO A 110 -2.69 21.62 -14.88
CA PRO A 110 -2.73 22.25 -16.19
C PRO A 110 -1.32 22.45 -16.73
N TRP A 111 -1.07 22.12 -18.01
CA TRP A 111 0.24 22.32 -18.62
C TRP A 111 0.62 23.82 -18.63
N PRO A 112 1.75 24.21 -18.00
CA PRO A 112 2.16 25.62 -17.93
C PRO A 112 2.56 26.17 -19.30
N LYS A 113 2.31 27.47 -19.53
CA LYS A 113 2.54 28.12 -20.84
C LYS A 113 3.95 28.69 -21.02
N THR A 114 4.70 28.89 -19.94
CA THR A 114 6.04 29.50 -19.97
C THR A 114 7.12 28.45 -19.79
N LEU A 115 8.24 28.58 -20.53
CA LEU A 115 9.36 27.63 -20.48
C LEU A 115 9.92 27.43 -19.05
N PRO A 116 10.15 28.47 -18.23
CA PRO A 116 10.64 28.27 -16.86
C PRO A 116 9.67 27.47 -15.99
N ALA A 117 8.36 27.73 -16.11
CA ALA A 117 7.35 27.00 -15.35
C ALA A 117 7.19 25.55 -15.83
N GLN A 118 7.43 25.28 -17.11
CA GLN A 118 7.46 23.92 -17.66
C GLN A 118 8.63 23.12 -17.07
N ILE A 119 9.82 23.72 -16.97
CA ILE A 119 11.00 23.06 -16.39
C ILE A 119 10.76 22.73 -14.91
N SER A 120 10.27 23.69 -14.12
CA SER A 120 9.96 23.47 -12.70
C SER A 120 8.91 22.38 -12.50
N ALA A 121 7.83 22.40 -13.28
CA ALA A 121 6.77 21.41 -13.18
C ALA A 121 7.22 20.00 -13.57
N VAL A 122 8.05 19.87 -14.62
CA VAL A 122 8.61 18.57 -15.03
C VAL A 122 9.57 18.03 -13.97
N ARG A 123 10.39 18.88 -13.36
CA ARG A 123 11.28 18.49 -12.25
C ARG A 123 10.50 18.01 -11.03
N GLU A 124 9.50 18.75 -10.58
CA GLU A 124 8.66 18.39 -9.43
C GLU A 124 8.00 17.01 -9.64
N VAL A 125 7.46 16.77 -10.84
CA VAL A 125 6.87 15.46 -11.18
C VAL A 125 7.93 14.36 -11.25
N LEU A 126 9.14 14.65 -11.70
CA LEU A 126 10.24 13.67 -11.72
C LEU A 126 10.73 13.34 -10.30
N GLU A 127 10.78 14.32 -9.39
CA GLU A 127 11.10 14.12 -7.97
C GLU A 127 10.04 13.27 -7.26
N ASP A 128 8.75 13.51 -7.55
CA ASP A 128 7.65 12.72 -6.97
C ASP A 128 7.62 11.28 -7.50
N LEU A 129 7.98 11.06 -8.76
CA LEU A 129 7.97 9.74 -9.39
C LEU A 129 9.28 8.95 -9.19
N GLY A 130 10.38 9.64 -8.88
CA GLY A 130 11.73 9.08 -8.74
C GLY A 130 12.36 8.70 -10.09
N GLU A 131 11.74 7.78 -10.83
CA GLU A 131 12.16 7.34 -12.15
C GLU A 131 10.99 7.43 -13.13
N ALA A 132 11.14 8.17 -14.24
CA ALA A 132 10.07 8.30 -15.22
C ALA A 132 10.57 8.51 -16.65
N ASP A 133 9.77 8.05 -17.61
CA ASP A 133 9.92 8.40 -19.03
C ASP A 133 9.09 9.64 -19.39
N ALA A 134 9.37 10.22 -20.57
CA ALA A 134 8.69 11.42 -21.05
C ALA A 134 7.17 11.25 -21.20
N GLU A 135 6.69 10.02 -21.43
CA GLU A 135 5.27 9.71 -21.59
C GLU A 135 4.55 9.66 -20.23
N THR A 136 5.21 9.13 -19.21
CA THR A 136 4.74 9.00 -17.84
C THR A 136 4.64 10.37 -17.19
N VAL A 137 5.65 11.21 -17.36
CA VAL A 137 5.60 12.62 -16.92
C VAL A 137 4.50 13.39 -17.65
N ALA A 138 4.33 13.20 -18.97
CA ALA A 138 3.27 13.87 -19.73
C ALA A 138 1.85 13.50 -19.28
N ARG A 139 1.64 12.26 -18.80
CA ARG A 139 0.32 11.77 -18.34
C ARG A 139 -0.18 12.47 -17.08
N THR A 140 0.71 13.01 -16.26
CA THR A 140 0.41 13.76 -15.02
C THR A 140 -0.22 15.13 -15.30
N PHE A 141 -0.01 15.69 -16.49
CA PHE A 141 -0.52 17.02 -16.87
C PHE A 141 -1.78 16.97 -17.76
N MET A 142 -2.66 17.97 -17.63
CA MET A 142 -3.74 18.22 -18.59
C MET A 142 -3.14 18.81 -19.86
N ARG A 143 -3.28 18.07 -20.98
CA ARG A 143 -2.72 18.42 -22.30
C ARG A 143 -1.19 18.37 -22.37
N GLY A 144 -0.53 17.67 -21.44
CA GLY A 144 0.88 17.33 -21.57
C GLY A 144 1.11 16.45 -22.80
N ARG A 145 2.14 16.75 -23.58
CA ARG A 145 2.55 15.94 -24.74
C ARG A 145 3.98 15.48 -24.52
N ALA A 146 4.25 14.20 -24.76
CA ALA A 146 5.60 13.63 -24.66
C ALA A 146 6.60 14.40 -25.55
N THR A 147 6.15 14.90 -26.71
CA THR A 147 6.95 15.74 -27.62
C THR A 147 7.45 17.05 -27.02
N THR A 148 6.76 17.57 -25.99
CA THR A 148 7.12 18.82 -25.31
C THR A 148 7.89 18.54 -24.02
N VAL A 149 7.66 17.39 -23.39
CA VAL A 149 8.34 16.96 -22.16
C VAL A 149 9.74 16.42 -22.45
N ALA A 150 9.92 15.66 -23.53
CA ALA A 150 11.22 15.04 -23.85
C ALA A 150 12.37 16.06 -23.98
N PRO A 151 12.23 17.20 -24.71
CA PRO A 151 13.29 18.20 -24.76
C PRO A 151 13.59 18.86 -23.40
N LEU A 152 12.60 18.92 -22.50
CA LEU A 152 12.76 19.48 -21.16
C LEU A 152 13.53 18.52 -20.24
N LEU A 153 13.26 17.22 -20.34
CA LEU A 153 14.02 16.18 -19.63
C LEU A 153 15.46 16.10 -20.15
N GLU A 154 15.69 16.21 -21.46
CA GLU A 154 17.04 16.33 -22.03
C GLU A 154 17.77 17.57 -21.53
N THR A 155 17.07 18.71 -21.43
CA THR A 155 17.65 19.95 -20.88
C THR A 155 17.98 19.80 -19.39
N LEU A 156 17.11 19.16 -18.60
CA LEU A 156 17.36 18.88 -17.19
C LEU A 156 18.55 17.91 -17.00
N ALA A 157 18.68 16.91 -17.86
CA ALA A 157 19.82 16.01 -17.88
C ALA A 157 21.12 16.74 -18.27
N GLY A 158 21.08 17.60 -19.29
CA GLY A 158 22.21 18.44 -19.68
C GLY A 158 22.64 19.45 -18.62
N LEU A 159 21.72 19.84 -17.72
CA LEU A 159 21.99 20.72 -16.58
C LEU A 159 22.42 19.96 -15.31
N GLY A 160 22.50 18.62 -15.35
CA GLY A 160 22.85 17.79 -14.20
C GLY A 160 21.78 17.73 -13.11
N MET A 161 20.54 18.10 -13.44
CA MET A 161 19.38 18.04 -12.53
C MET A 161 18.53 16.77 -12.73
N ALA A 162 18.92 15.91 -13.67
CA ALA A 162 18.37 14.58 -13.87
C ALA A 162 19.47 13.66 -14.45
N GLU A 163 19.48 12.38 -14.08
CA GLU A 163 20.36 11.37 -14.64
C GLU A 163 19.60 10.51 -15.68
N VAL A 164 20.26 10.18 -16.79
CA VAL A 164 19.73 9.25 -17.80
C VAL A 164 20.16 7.84 -17.42
N ILE A 165 19.22 7.02 -16.94
CA ILE A 165 19.52 5.67 -16.43
C ILE A 165 19.50 4.63 -17.57
N GLU A 166 18.47 4.66 -18.41
CA GLU A 166 18.28 3.79 -19.59
C GLU A 166 17.78 4.65 -20.76
N GLU A 167 17.96 4.21 -22.01
CA GLU A 167 17.51 4.97 -23.20
C GLU A 167 16.05 5.45 -23.04
N GLY A 168 15.89 6.75 -22.76
CA GLY A 168 14.58 7.41 -22.60
C GLY A 168 13.98 7.42 -21.18
N ARG A 169 14.70 6.94 -20.16
CA ARG A 169 14.31 7.07 -18.74
C ARG A 169 15.21 8.05 -18.00
N TYR A 170 14.58 8.93 -17.23
CA TYR A 170 15.22 9.94 -16.43
C TYR A 170 14.92 9.70 -14.95
N ALA A 171 15.89 10.00 -14.10
CA ALA A 171 15.73 10.01 -12.65
C ALA A 171 16.33 11.28 -12.07
N VAL A 172 15.98 11.62 -10.83
CA VAL A 172 16.60 12.72 -10.07
C VAL A 172 17.75 12.22 -9.21
#